data_AF-W4AT49-F1
#
_entry.id   AF-W4AT49-F1
#
_cell.length_a   1.000
_cell.length_b   1.000
_cell.length_c   1.000
_cell.angle_alpha   90.00
_cell.angle_beta   90.00
_cell.angle_gamma   90.00
#
_symmetry.space_group_name_H-M   'P 1'
#
loop_
_entity.id
_entity.type
_entity.pdbx_description
1 polymer ?
#
loop_
_entity_poly.entity_id
_entity_poly.type
_entity_poly.pdbx_seq_one_letter_code
_entity_poly.pdbx_strand_id
1 'polypeptide(L)'
;MLNIAIAACVLLFAAAGYIAFMNSRIIADKKREAYIPPPPSEYTVYMTPQFSEEDKRSLVPIGVMEFRDSQEMMKVYLCRVKNEKDDLQLEQAGNVFLHHLTKARDTGALMFYRTVEEALQGPEEKSLTDRISAVAKKKARTE
;
A
#
# COMPACT_ATOMS: atom_id res chain seq x y z
N MET A 1 -50.49 24.64 -7.38
CA MET A 1 -49.13 24.49 -7.94
C MET A 1 -48.12 24.03 -6.89
N LEU A 2 -48.04 24.67 -5.72
CA LEU A 2 -47.11 24.27 -4.63
C LEU A 2 -47.28 22.80 -4.17
N ASN A 3 -48.52 22.34 -3.96
CA ASN A 3 -48.77 20.96 -3.49
C ASN A 3 -48.31 19.89 -4.49
N ILE A 4 -48.36 20.20 -5.79
CA ILE A 4 -47.91 19.28 -6.86
C ILE A 4 -46.39 19.20 -6.86
N ALA A 5 -45.70 20.33 -6.67
CA ALA A 5 -44.24 20.36 -6.55
C ALA A 5 -43.75 19.61 -5.30
N ILE A 6 -44.42 19.78 -4.16
CA ILE A 6 -44.09 19.04 -2.93
C ILE A 6 -44.28 17.53 -3.15
N ALA A 7 -45.40 17.12 -3.76
CA ALA A 7 -45.65 15.71 -4.06
C ALA A 7 -44.58 15.11 -4.99
N ALA A 8 -44.17 15.85 -6.02
CA ALA A 8 -43.10 15.44 -6.93
C ALA A 8 -41.74 15.30 -6.20
N CYS A 9 -41.39 16.24 -5.33
CA CYS A 9 -40.16 16.16 -4.54
C CYS A 9 -40.15 14.95 -3.60
N VAL A 10 -41.27 14.67 -2.91
CA VAL A 10 -41.37 13.50 -2.02
C VAL A 10 -41.19 12.19 -2.79
N LEU A 11 -41.77 12.09 -4.00
CA LEU A 11 -41.59 10.92 -4.86
C LEU A 11 -40.15 10.75 -5.33
N LEU A 12 -39.46 11.84 -5.67
CA LEU A 12 -38.05 11.80 -6.07
C LEU A 12 -37.15 11.37 -4.90
N PHE A 13 -37.38 11.88 -3.70
CA PHE A 13 -36.64 11.45 -2.50
C PHE A 13 -36.88 9.98 -2.16
N ALA A 14 -38.13 9.51 -2.28
CA ALA A 14 -38.45 8.10 -2.07
C ALA A 14 -37.74 7.19 -3.09
N ALA A 15 -37.74 7.57 -4.37
CA ALA A 15 -37.06 6.83 -5.42
C ALA A 15 -35.54 6.81 -5.22
N ALA A 16 -34.93 7.95 -4.89
CA ALA A 16 -33.49 8.05 -4.62
C ALA A 16 -33.08 7.22 -3.40
N GLY A 17 -33.87 7.26 -2.32
CA GLY A 17 -33.65 6.43 -1.13
C GLY A 17 -33.74 4.93 -1.43
N TYR A 18 -34.71 4.54 -2.26
CA TYR A 18 -34.87 3.14 -2.68
C TYR A 18 -33.69 2.65 -3.53
N ILE A 19 -33.20 3.45 -4.49
CA ILE A 19 -32.02 3.11 -5.30
C ILE A 19 -30.77 3.02 -4.43
N ALA A 20 -30.56 3.96 -3.50
CA ALA A 20 -29.42 3.93 -2.58
C ALA A 20 -29.45 2.69 -1.67
N PHE A 21 -30.63 2.32 -1.17
CA PHE A 21 -30.82 1.10 -0.38
C PHE A 21 -30.51 -0.16 -1.20
N MET A 22 -31.01 -0.26 -2.43
CA MET A 22 -30.75 -1.40 -3.31
C MET A 22 -29.27 -1.52 -3.69
N ASN A 23 -28.60 -0.41 -4.00
CA ASN A 23 -27.15 -0.40 -4.26
C ASN A 23 -26.35 -0.84 -3.03
N SER A 24 -26.74 -0.37 -1.85
CA SER A 24 -26.11 -0.78 -0.59
C SER A 24 -26.31 -2.26 -0.30
N ARG A 25 -27.51 -2.78 -0.60
CA ARG A 25 -27.84 -4.20 -0.46
C ARG A 25 -27.03 -5.06 -1.43
N ILE A 26 -26.93 -4.68 -2.71
CA ILE A 26 -26.12 -5.40 -3.71
C ILE A 26 -24.63 -5.41 -3.32
N ILE A 27 -24.11 -4.31 -2.78
CA ILE A 27 -22.72 -4.25 -2.28
C ILE A 27 -22.56 -5.18 -1.07
N ALA A 28 -23.52 -5.19 -0.15
CA ALA A 28 -23.51 -6.06 1.03
C ALA A 28 -23.65 -7.55 0.67
N ASP A 29 -24.49 -7.88 -0.31
CA ASP A 29 -24.71 -9.23 -0.80
C ASP A 29 -23.49 -9.73 -1.58
N LYS A 30 -22.87 -8.88 -2.43
CA LYS A 30 -21.58 -9.19 -3.08
C LYS A 30 -20.45 -9.40 -2.06
N LYS A 31 -20.47 -8.67 -0.94
CA LYS A 31 -19.54 -8.89 0.20
C LYS A 31 -19.84 -10.17 0.98
N ARG A 32 -21.07 -10.71 0.92
CA ARG A 32 -21.46 -11.98 1.57
C ARG A 32 -21.20 -13.20 0.69
N GLU A 33 -21.42 -13.11 -0.62
CA GLU A 33 -21.23 -14.22 -1.57
C GLU A 33 -19.76 -14.44 -1.94
N ALA A 34 -18.92 -13.40 -1.86
CA ALA A 34 -17.47 -13.54 -1.92
C ALA A 34 -16.91 -13.91 -0.54
N TYR A 35 -17.17 -15.15 -0.07
CA TYR A 35 -16.35 -15.72 1.02
C TYR A 35 -14.98 -16.08 0.47
N ILE A 36 -14.15 -15.06 0.28
CA ILE A 36 -12.70 -15.19 0.24
C ILE A 36 -12.29 -14.93 1.68
N PRO A 37 -11.73 -15.92 2.42
CA PRO A 37 -11.14 -15.60 3.72
C PRO A 37 -10.17 -14.44 3.51
N PRO A 38 -10.26 -13.34 4.26
CA PRO A 38 -9.32 -12.24 4.09
C PRO A 38 -7.91 -12.83 4.30
N PRO A 39 -6.99 -12.69 3.33
CA PRO A 39 -5.60 -13.03 3.61
C PRO A 39 -5.15 -12.14 4.77
N PRO A 40 -4.41 -12.67 5.75
CA PRO A 40 -3.80 -11.85 6.79
C PRO A 40 -2.90 -10.81 6.10
N SER A 41 -3.22 -9.56 6.35
CA SER A 41 -2.53 -8.37 5.86
C SER A 41 -1.34 -8.09 6.77
N GLU A 42 -0.11 -8.16 6.26
CA GLU A 42 1.12 -8.19 7.08
C GLU A 42 2.20 -7.17 6.66
N TYR A 43 2.04 -6.40 5.58
CA TYR A 43 3.15 -5.62 5.01
C TYR A 43 2.78 -4.19 4.61
N THR A 44 3.72 -3.25 4.78
CA THR A 44 3.54 -1.83 4.44
C THR A 44 4.82 -1.21 3.86
N VAL A 45 4.67 -0.07 3.19
CA VAL A 45 5.79 0.75 2.72
C VAL A 45 5.79 2.06 3.50
N TYR A 46 6.77 2.22 4.37
CA TYR A 46 6.88 3.36 5.27
C TYR A 46 7.98 4.31 4.80
N MET A 47 7.64 5.57 4.58
CA MET A 47 8.57 6.59 4.08
C MET A 47 8.77 7.68 5.14
N THR A 48 10.01 7.87 5.56
CA THR A 48 10.37 8.82 6.62
C THR A 48 11.82 9.28 6.47
N PRO A 49 12.18 10.52 6.85
CA PRO A 49 13.58 10.94 6.97
C PRO A 49 14.34 10.14 8.04
N GLN A 50 13.66 9.75 9.13
CA GLN A 50 14.25 9.03 10.26
C GLN A 50 13.29 8.00 10.83
N PHE A 51 13.76 6.76 10.93
CA PHE A 51 13.02 5.65 11.54
C PHE A 51 13.25 5.65 13.05
N SER A 52 12.19 5.89 13.80
CA SER A 52 12.21 6.08 15.26
C SER A 52 12.15 4.76 16.02
N GLU A 53 12.42 4.80 17.33
CA GLU A 53 12.21 3.65 18.22
C GLU A 53 10.72 3.31 18.40
N GLU A 54 9.84 4.28 18.20
CA GLU A 54 8.39 4.06 18.22
C GLU A 54 7.96 3.23 17.00
N ASP A 55 8.48 3.55 15.82
CA ASP A 55 8.22 2.79 14.59
C ASP A 55 8.64 1.31 14.74
N LYS A 56 9.76 1.03 15.42
CA LYS A 56 10.25 -0.35 15.66
C LYS A 56 9.29 -1.22 16.49
N ARG A 57 8.37 -0.60 17.24
CA ARG A 57 7.39 -1.33 18.06
C ARG A 57 6.35 -2.03 17.19
N SER A 58 5.92 -1.38 16.11
CA SER A 58 4.88 -1.89 15.20
C SER A 58 5.44 -2.41 13.87
N LEU A 59 6.62 -1.95 13.43
CA LEU A 59 7.17 -2.25 12.13
C LEU A 59 8.50 -3.03 12.21
N VAL A 60 8.65 -4.00 11.31
CA VAL A 60 9.89 -4.76 11.10
C VAL A 60 10.36 -4.54 9.67
N PRO A 61 11.40 -3.74 9.45
CA PRO A 61 11.91 -3.51 8.10
C PRO A 61 12.60 -4.77 7.56
N ILE A 62 12.20 -5.20 6.36
CA ILE A 62 12.81 -6.30 5.59
C ILE A 62 13.62 -5.77 4.39
N GLY A 63 13.32 -4.55 3.92
CA GLY A 63 14.09 -3.86 2.89
C GLY A 63 14.14 -2.36 3.15
N VAL A 64 15.27 -1.74 2.84
CA VAL A 64 15.50 -0.30 3.08
C VAL A 64 16.16 0.31 1.86
N MET A 65 15.65 1.45 1.41
CA MET A 65 16.34 2.30 0.44
C MET A 65 16.42 3.73 0.93
N GLU A 66 17.43 4.45 0.45
CA GLU A 66 17.62 5.86 0.73
C GLU A 66 17.84 6.59 -0.59
N PHE A 67 17.16 7.73 -0.75
CA PHE A 67 17.27 8.57 -1.93
C PHE A 67 17.27 10.05 -1.55
N ARG A 68 17.82 10.88 -2.41
CA ARG A 68 17.84 12.34 -2.23
C ARG A 68 16.60 12.96 -2.88
N ASP A 69 15.77 13.62 -2.08
CA ASP A 69 14.62 14.39 -2.56
C ASP A 69 14.84 15.87 -2.32
N SER A 70 15.00 16.63 -3.41
CA SER A 70 15.09 18.10 -3.53
C SER A 70 16.09 18.84 -2.62
N GLN A 71 16.14 18.60 -1.29
CA GLN A 71 17.22 18.98 -0.36
C GLN A 71 17.37 18.03 0.86
N GLU A 72 16.53 17.02 1.02
CA GLU A 72 16.51 16.12 2.18
C GLU A 72 16.78 14.66 1.78
N MET A 73 17.33 13.90 2.73
CA MET A 73 17.55 12.46 2.56
C MET A 73 16.30 11.73 3.05
N MET A 74 15.65 11.02 2.14
CA MET A 74 14.43 10.26 2.42
C MET A 74 14.75 8.78 2.45
N LYS A 75 14.22 8.08 3.46
CA LYS A 75 14.30 6.63 3.57
C LYS A 75 12.94 6.01 3.32
N VAL A 76 12.93 4.90 2.59
CA VAL A 76 11.75 4.09 2.36
C VAL A 76 12.04 2.69 2.88
N TYR A 77 11.11 2.18 3.66
CA TYR A 77 11.18 0.89 4.33
C TYR A 77 10.05 0.00 3.81
N LEU A 78 10.40 -1.19 3.34
CA LEU A 78 9.44 -2.28 3.19
C LEU A 78 9.38 -3.00 4.53
N CYS A 79 8.22 -2.96 5.17
CA CYS A 79 8.04 -3.42 6.55
C CYS A 79 7.01 -4.54 6.66
N ARG A 80 7.25 -5.47 7.58
CA ARG A 80 6.22 -6.33 8.15
C ARG A 80 5.58 -5.64 9.36
N VAL A 81 4.26 -5.69 9.49
CA VAL A 81 3.48 -5.08 10.56
C VAL A 81 3.22 -6.11 11.65
N LYS A 82 3.56 -5.78 12.90
CA LYS A 82 3.56 -6.75 14.01
C LYS A 82 2.18 -7.08 14.60
N ASN A 83 1.13 -6.27 14.39
CA ASN A 83 -0.13 -6.40 15.15
C ASN A 83 -1.39 -5.78 14.51
N GLU A 84 -1.40 -5.38 13.23
CA GLU A 84 -2.57 -4.72 12.61
C GLU A 84 -3.17 -5.56 11.48
N LYS A 85 -4.50 -5.48 11.32
CA LYS A 85 -5.29 -6.31 10.39
C LYS A 85 -5.55 -5.67 9.03
N ASP A 86 -5.13 -4.44 8.84
CA ASP A 86 -5.24 -3.74 7.56
C ASP A 86 -3.84 -3.29 7.17
N ASP A 87 -3.33 -3.86 6.06
CA ASP A 87 -2.22 -3.36 5.26
C ASP A 87 -1.94 -4.30 4.07
N LEU A 88 -1.05 -3.90 3.16
CA LEU A 88 -0.85 -4.53 1.86
C LEU A 88 -0.39 -6.00 1.94
N GLN A 89 -0.69 -6.77 0.90
CA GLN A 89 -0.03 -8.06 0.67
C GLN A 89 1.46 -7.85 0.37
N LEU A 90 2.30 -8.84 0.68
CA LEU A 90 3.75 -8.79 0.45
C LEU A 90 4.13 -8.32 -0.96
N GLU A 91 3.53 -8.90 -2.01
CA GLU A 91 3.78 -8.50 -3.40
C GLU A 91 3.28 -7.07 -3.70
N GLN A 92 2.17 -6.65 -3.10
CA GLN A 92 1.64 -5.29 -3.30
C GLN A 92 2.58 -4.25 -2.66
N ALA A 93 2.98 -4.47 -1.41
CA ALA A 93 3.98 -3.64 -0.73
C ALA A 93 5.32 -3.66 -1.48
N GLY A 94 5.74 -4.83 -1.95
CA GLY A 94 6.92 -5.01 -2.79
C GLY A 94 6.86 -4.20 -4.09
N ASN A 95 5.73 -4.19 -4.78
CA ASN A 95 5.54 -3.41 -6.01
C ASN A 95 5.60 -1.90 -5.75
N VAL A 96 4.98 -1.42 -4.67
CA VAL A 96 5.06 0.00 -4.27
C VAL A 96 6.51 0.36 -3.95
N PHE A 97 7.21 -0.44 -3.15
CA PHE A 97 8.62 -0.22 -2.84
C PHE A 97 9.49 -0.21 -4.10
N LEU A 98 9.27 -1.18 -5.00
CA LEU A 98 9.98 -1.31 -6.26
C LEU A 98 9.76 -0.11 -7.19
N HIS A 99 8.55 0.46 -7.19
CA HIS A 99 8.25 1.68 -7.93
C HIS A 99 9.13 2.85 -7.46
N HIS A 100 9.21 3.07 -6.15
CA HIS A 100 10.07 4.12 -5.58
C HIS A 100 11.56 3.85 -5.85
N LEU A 101 12.01 2.60 -5.71
CA LEU A 101 13.38 2.20 -6.02
C LEU A 101 13.74 2.48 -7.47
N THR A 102 12.88 2.06 -8.40
CA THR A 102 13.09 2.23 -9.84
C THR A 102 13.13 3.71 -10.20
N LYS A 103 12.19 4.50 -9.68
CA LYS A 103 12.15 5.95 -9.88
C LYS A 103 13.44 6.61 -9.37
N ALA A 104 13.84 6.33 -8.13
CA ALA A 104 15.06 6.90 -7.54
C ALA A 104 16.34 6.47 -8.30
N ARG A 105 16.39 5.21 -8.74
CA ARG A 105 17.53 4.70 -9.53
C ARG A 105 17.63 5.40 -10.88
N ASP A 106 16.53 5.49 -11.60
CA ASP A 106 16.50 6.01 -12.96
C ASP A 106 16.73 7.53 -12.99
N THR A 107 16.38 8.26 -11.93
CA THR A 107 16.72 9.68 -11.77
C THR A 107 18.13 9.92 -11.22
N GLY A 108 18.89 8.87 -10.89
CA GLY A 108 20.21 8.99 -10.25
C GLY A 108 20.17 9.51 -8.82
N ALA A 109 18.99 9.54 -8.19
CA ALA A 109 18.79 10.01 -6.82
C ALA A 109 18.96 8.91 -5.77
N LEU A 110 18.97 7.63 -6.18
CA LEU A 110 19.16 6.48 -5.30
C LEU A 110 20.57 6.48 -4.72
N MET A 111 20.65 6.49 -3.40
CA MET A 111 21.91 6.50 -2.65
C MET A 111 22.32 5.07 -2.30
N PHE A 112 21.39 4.30 -1.72
CA PHE A 112 21.58 2.88 -1.52
C PHE A 112 20.25 2.13 -1.40
N TYR A 113 20.35 0.82 -1.53
CA TYR A 113 19.35 -0.13 -1.12
C TYR A 113 20.03 -1.29 -0.39
N ARG A 114 19.39 -1.82 0.66
CA ARG A 114 19.81 -3.03 1.35
C ARG A 114 18.61 -3.86 1.81
N THR A 115 18.79 -5.17 1.79
CA THR A 115 17.93 -6.13 2.49
C THR A 115 18.32 -6.19 3.97
N VAL A 116 17.35 -6.40 4.85
CA VAL A 116 17.60 -6.70 6.26
C VAL A 116 17.50 -8.22 6.44
N GLU A 117 18.59 -8.92 6.12
CA GLU A 117 18.62 -10.39 6.04
C GLU A 117 18.19 -11.06 7.35
N GLU A 118 18.54 -10.47 8.50
CA GLU A 118 18.23 -11.01 9.83
C GLU A 118 16.73 -10.92 10.17
N ALA A 119 15.98 -10.09 9.44
CA ALA A 119 14.55 -9.88 9.68
C ALA A 119 13.65 -10.78 8.81
N LEU A 120 14.20 -11.46 7.79
CA LEU A 120 13.44 -12.31 6.88
C LEU A 120 12.93 -13.58 7.59
N GLN A 121 11.65 -13.90 7.42
CA GLN A 121 10.98 -15.03 8.07
C GLN A 121 10.61 -16.17 7.11
N GLY A 122 10.74 -15.99 5.80
CA GLY A 122 10.32 -17.02 4.86
C GLY A 122 10.91 -16.91 3.44
N PRO A 123 10.70 -17.94 2.62
CA PRO A 123 11.18 -17.98 1.24
C PRO A 123 10.54 -16.93 0.34
N GLU A 124 9.32 -16.49 0.65
CA GLU A 124 8.59 -15.48 -0.11
C GLU A 124 9.23 -14.10 0.05
N GLU A 125 9.48 -13.66 1.28
CA GLU A 125 10.18 -12.39 1.55
C GLU A 125 11.56 -12.40 0.92
N LYS A 126 12.31 -13.50 1.06
CA LYS A 126 13.63 -13.66 0.46
C LYS A 126 13.57 -13.54 -1.06
N SER A 127 12.62 -14.22 -1.71
CA SER A 127 12.44 -14.16 -3.17
C SER A 127 12.11 -12.74 -3.64
N LEU A 128 11.25 -12.02 -2.90
CA LEU A 128 10.93 -10.63 -3.19
C LEU A 128 12.16 -9.73 -3.02
N THR A 129 12.88 -9.83 -1.91
CA THR A 129 14.06 -8.99 -1.65
C THR A 129 15.21 -9.30 -2.61
N ASP A 130 15.35 -10.55 -3.08
CA ASP A 130 16.30 -10.92 -4.13
C ASP A 130 15.93 -10.25 -5.47
N ARG A 131 14.65 -10.24 -5.84
CA ARG A 131 14.15 -9.53 -7.04
C ARG A 131 14.43 -8.02 -6.94
N ILE A 132 14.14 -7.41 -5.79
CA ILE A 132 14.38 -5.98 -5.54
C ILE A 132 15.89 -5.69 -5.59
N SER A 133 16.73 -6.53 -4.97
CA SER A 133 18.19 -6.44 -5.01
C SER A 133 18.74 -6.47 -6.43
N ALA A 134 18.22 -7.37 -7.27
CA ALA A 134 18.61 -7.45 -8.66
C ALA A 134 18.29 -6.17 -9.43
N VAL A 135 17.16 -5.52 -9.12
CA VAL A 135 16.73 -4.26 -9.75
C VAL A 135 17.59 -3.08 -9.27
N ALA A 136 17.91 -3.03 -7.97
CA ALA A 136 18.77 -2.01 -7.38
C ALA A 136 20.19 -2.00 -7.98
N LYS A 137 20.72 -3.18 -8.33
CA LYS A 137 22.07 -3.35 -8.90
C LYS A 137 22.14 -3.08 -10.42
N LYS A 138 21.01 -2.94 -11.11
CA LYS A 138 21.02 -2.56 -12.53
C LYS A 138 21.57 -1.15 -12.68
N LYS A 139 22.39 -0.91 -13.70
CA LYS A 139 22.82 0.45 -14.06
C LYS A 139 21.58 1.29 -14.39
N ALA A 140 21.60 2.56 -13.98
CA ALA A 140 20.58 3.53 -14.37
C ALA A 140 20.45 3.52 -15.89
N ARG A 141 19.21 3.46 -16.41
CA ARG A 141 18.98 3.60 -17.85
C ARG A 141 19.43 5.01 -18.24
N THR A 142 20.58 5.08 -18.90
CA THR A 142 21.02 6.28 -19.59
C THR A 142 20.31 6.24 -20.94
N GLU A 143 19.32 7.11 -21.13
CA GLU A 143 18.78 7.42 -22.45
C GLU A 143 19.80 8.19 -23.28
#